data_AF-A0AAN1LIB0-F1
#
_entry.id   AF-A0AAN1LIB0-F1
#
_cell.length_a   1.000
_cell.length_b   1.000
_cell.length_c   1.000
_cell.angle_alpha   90.00
_cell.angle_beta   90.00
_cell.angle_gamma   90.00
#
_symmetry.space_group_name_H-M   'P 1'
#
loop_
_entity.id
_entity.type
_entity.pdbx_description
1 polymer ?
#
loop_
_entity_poly.entity_id
_entity_poly.type
_entity_poly.pdbx_seq_one_letter_code
_entity_poly.pdbx_strand_id
1 'polypeptide(L)'
;MTVIMIILAVIGGATLSIQAAINGQLGSSVGVFKSAFLTFSVGALVTALLIFFFEPKQAVSLMDVPKWQLLGALCGVPYIVIMVLAVQRIGTAVATVAVILGQLAMSMLIDNFGWLNNEAIPFSVSRFGAVVCLSIALFFIYSSSKPQPEED
;
A
#
# COMPACT_ATOMS: atom_id res chain seq x y z
N MET A 1 22.61 7.85 -4.83
CA MET A 1 21.18 8.21 -4.93
C MET A 1 20.27 7.00 -4.85
N THR A 2 20.45 5.96 -5.68
CA THR A 2 19.58 4.76 -5.68
C THR A 2 19.44 4.06 -4.32
N VAL A 3 20.56 3.80 -3.63
CA VAL A 3 20.53 3.15 -2.30
C VAL A 3 19.76 3.99 -1.26
N ILE A 4 19.91 5.31 -1.30
CA ILE A 4 19.18 6.22 -0.41
C ILE A 4 17.68 6.13 -0.67
N MET A 5 17.26 6.11 -1.94
CA MET A 5 15.84 5.96 -2.29
C MET A 5 15.27 4.62 -1.86
N ILE A 6 16.05 3.54 -1.93
CA ILE A 6 15.66 2.22 -1.42
C ILE A 6 15.43 2.29 0.10
N ILE A 7 16.36 2.89 0.85
CA ILE A 7 16.23 3.05 2.30
C ILE A 7 14.99 3.87 2.65
N LEU A 8 14.77 4.99 1.97
CA LEU A 8 13.59 5.83 2.17
C LEU A 8 12.29 5.08 1.86
N ALA A 9 12.26 4.25 0.81
CA ALA A 9 11.12 3.41 0.49
C ALA A 9 10.84 2.36 1.58
N VAL A 10 11.89 1.75 2.16
CA VAL A 10 11.76 0.84 3.31
C VAL A 10 11.17 1.56 4.52
N ILE A 11 11.66 2.77 4.82
CA ILE A 11 11.11 3.61 5.90
C ILE A 11 9.64 3.95 5.63
N GLY A 12 9.29 4.30 4.39
CA GLY A 12 7.89 4.52 3.99
C GLY A 12 7.01 3.28 4.16
N GLY A 13 7.53 2.08 3.87
CA GLY A 13 6.83 0.82 4.15
C GLY A 13 6.60 0.58 5.64
N ALA A 14 7.59 0.93 6.48
CA ALA A 14 7.46 0.84 7.93
C ALA A 14 6.38 1.79 8.48
N THR A 15 6.31 3.03 7.99
CA THR A 15 5.26 3.98 8.40
C THR A 15 3.87 3.52 7.99
N LEU A 16 3.71 2.89 6.81
CA LEU A 16 2.45 2.28 6.40
C LEU A 16 2.00 1.15 7.33
N SER A 17 2.93 0.36 7.87
CA SER A 17 2.62 -0.70 8.83
C SER A 17 2.17 -0.13 10.18
N ILE A 18 2.81 0.95 10.64
CA ILE A 18 2.38 1.70 11.84
C ILE A 18 0.98 2.26 11.62
N GLN A 19 0.74 2.90 10.48
CA GLN A 19 -0.58 3.44 10.11
C GLN A 19 -1.64 2.34 10.10
N ALA A 20 -1.34 1.17 9.53
CA ALA A 20 -2.27 0.06 9.48
C ALA A 20 -2.68 -0.42 10.88
N ALA A 21 -1.74 -0.54 11.81
CA ALA A 21 -2.02 -0.91 13.19
C ALA A 21 -2.89 0.14 13.91
N ILE A 22 -2.53 1.43 13.80
CA ILE A 22 -3.27 2.54 14.39
C ILE A 22 -4.69 2.61 13.82
N ASN A 23 -4.83 2.55 12.49
CA ASN A 23 -6.13 2.64 11.83
C ASN A 23 -6.98 1.39 12.07
N GLY A 24 -6.37 0.21 12.20
CA GLY A 24 -7.06 -1.01 12.63
C GLY A 24 -7.77 -0.81 13.98
N GLN A 25 -7.05 -0.28 14.96
CA GLN A 25 -7.58 0.02 16.29
C GLN A 25 -8.58 1.18 16.28
N LEU A 26 -8.29 2.27 15.58
CA LEU A 26 -9.22 3.39 15.45
C LEU A 26 -10.51 2.94 14.75
N GLY A 27 -10.40 2.14 13.70
CA GLY A 27 -11.52 1.59 12.96
C GLY A 27 -12.41 0.69 13.81
N SER A 28 -11.87 -0.01 14.82
CA SER A 28 -12.68 -0.84 15.72
C SER A 28 -13.38 0.00 16.79
N SER A 29 -12.79 1.13 17.18
CA SER A 29 -13.38 2.05 18.17
C SER A 29 -14.43 3.00 17.60
N VAL A 30 -14.20 3.57 16.41
CA VAL A 30 -15.08 4.63 15.85
C VAL A 30 -15.69 4.30 14.49
N GLY A 31 -15.29 3.19 13.88
CA GLY A 31 -15.76 2.72 12.57
C GLY A 31 -14.73 2.95 11.44
N VAL A 32 -14.66 1.98 10.54
CA VAL A 32 -13.69 1.91 9.43
C VAL A 32 -13.75 3.14 8.52
N PHE A 33 -14.96 3.59 8.14
CA PHE A 33 -15.10 4.75 7.25
C PHE A 33 -14.69 6.07 7.91
N LYS A 34 -14.89 6.23 9.23
CA LYS A 34 -14.43 7.44 9.95
C LYS A 34 -12.90 7.47 10.05
N SER A 35 -12.27 6.32 10.31
CA SER A 35 -10.81 6.18 10.29
C SER A 35 -10.24 6.47 8.89
N ALA A 36 -10.87 5.95 7.84
CA ALA A 36 -10.48 6.23 6.46
C ALA A 36 -10.62 7.72 6.12
N PHE A 37 -11.76 8.34 6.45
CA PHE A 37 -11.99 9.76 6.24
C PHE A 37 -10.92 10.62 6.93
N LEU A 38 -10.63 10.35 8.21
CA LEU A 38 -9.57 11.06 8.93
C LEU A 38 -8.20 10.93 8.25
N THR A 39 -7.85 9.72 7.80
CA THR A 39 -6.58 9.45 7.10
C THR A 39 -6.46 10.32 5.85
N PHE A 40 -7.50 10.38 5.02
CA PHE A 40 -7.49 11.18 3.80
C PHE A 40 -7.57 12.68 4.07
N SER A 41 -8.34 13.13 5.07
CA SER A 41 -8.43 14.55 5.42
C SER A 41 -7.11 15.10 5.94
N VAL A 42 -6.44 14.37 6.86
CA VAL A 42 -5.12 14.76 7.38
C VAL A 42 -4.08 14.69 6.26
N GLY A 43 -4.10 13.62 5.45
CA GLY A 43 -3.23 13.50 4.29
C GLY A 43 -3.35 14.69 3.34
N ALA A 44 -4.58 15.04 2.94
CA ALA A 44 -4.86 16.17 2.06
C ALA A 44 -4.37 17.50 2.64
N LEU A 45 -4.62 17.76 3.93
CA LEU A 45 -4.16 18.97 4.60
C LEU A 45 -2.63 19.07 4.63
N VAL A 46 -1.95 17.99 5.04
CA VAL A 46 -0.49 17.95 5.11
C VAL A 46 0.11 18.13 3.72
N THR A 47 -0.41 17.45 2.70
CA THR A 47 0.08 17.61 1.33
C THR A 47 -0.19 19.01 0.78
N ALA A 48 -1.31 19.64 1.12
CA ALA A 48 -1.60 21.02 0.71
C ALA A 48 -0.61 22.02 1.31
N LEU A 49 -0.22 21.82 2.58
CA LEU A 49 0.83 22.63 3.21
C LEU A 49 2.18 22.38 2.56
N LEU A 50 2.52 21.13 2.24
CA LEU A 50 3.76 20.81 1.54
C LEU A 50 3.83 21.44 0.15
N ILE A 51 2.72 21.41 -0.60
CA ILE A 51 2.59 22.10 -1.88
C ILE A 51 2.86 23.60 -1.71
N PHE A 52 2.21 24.23 -0.73
CA PHE A 52 2.29 25.66 -0.52
C PHE A 52 3.70 26.14 -0.12
N PHE A 53 4.41 25.38 0.71
CA PHE A 53 5.72 25.80 1.25
C PHE A 53 6.93 25.27 0.47
N PHE A 54 6.83 24.12 -0.20
CA PHE A 54 8.00 23.41 -0.74
C PHE A 54 7.90 23.05 -2.22
N GLU A 55 6.70 22.91 -2.79
CA GLU A 55 6.56 22.40 -4.16
C GLU A 55 6.78 23.51 -5.20
N PRO A 56 7.73 23.35 -6.14
CA PRO A 56 7.93 24.31 -7.21
C PRO A 56 6.77 24.29 -8.22
N LYS A 57 6.55 25.41 -8.90
CA LYS A 57 5.54 25.50 -9.96
C LYS A 57 5.85 24.50 -11.09
N GLN A 58 4.87 23.66 -11.40
CA GLN A 58 4.89 22.74 -12.55
C GLN A 58 4.32 23.43 -13.81
N ALA A 59 4.77 23.00 -14.99
CA ALA A 59 4.28 23.52 -16.27
C ALA A 59 2.87 23.03 -16.64
N VAL A 60 2.41 21.96 -15.97
CA VAL A 60 1.16 21.25 -16.24
C VAL A 60 0.36 21.21 -14.95
N SER A 61 -0.94 21.51 -15.02
CA SER A 61 -1.85 21.41 -13.88
C SER A 61 -2.60 20.07 -13.87
N LEU A 62 -3.27 19.78 -12.76
CA LEU A 62 -4.16 18.62 -12.65
C LEU A 62 -5.33 18.64 -13.67
N MET A 63 -5.62 19.79 -14.27
CA MET A 63 -6.66 19.91 -15.31
C MET A 63 -6.14 19.54 -16.70
N ASP A 64 -4.82 19.57 -16.89
CA ASP A 64 -4.18 19.36 -18.19
C ASP A 64 -3.78 17.89 -18.41
N VAL A 65 -3.71 17.09 -17.34
CA VAL A 65 -3.34 15.67 -17.42
C VAL A 65 -4.47 14.78 -17.95
N PRO A 66 -4.16 13.63 -18.58
CA PRO A 66 -5.16 12.63 -18.92
C PRO A 66 -5.99 12.22 -17.69
N LYS A 67 -7.32 12.39 -17.76
CA LYS A 67 -8.23 12.21 -16.61
C LYS A 67 -8.17 10.83 -15.95
N TRP A 68 -7.74 9.80 -16.69
CA TRP A 68 -7.54 8.47 -16.12
C TRP A 68 -6.45 8.45 -15.03
N GLN A 69 -5.45 9.33 -15.09
CA GLN A 69 -4.40 9.46 -14.07
C GLN A 69 -4.97 9.91 -12.72
N LEU A 70 -6.05 10.72 -12.76
CA LEU A 70 -6.73 11.19 -11.56
C LEU A 70 -7.50 10.06 -10.85
N LEU A 71 -7.82 8.96 -11.54
CA LEU A 71 -8.46 7.79 -10.94
C LEU A 71 -7.55 7.11 -9.91
N GLY A 72 -6.23 7.30 -9.99
CA GLY A 72 -5.28 6.79 -8.99
C GLY A 72 -5.60 7.28 -7.57
N ALA A 73 -6.13 8.51 -7.44
CA ALA A 73 -6.56 9.03 -6.15
C ALA A 73 -7.71 8.22 -5.51
N LEU A 74 -8.56 7.59 -6.33
CA LEU A 74 -9.65 6.75 -5.86
C LEU A 74 -9.20 5.38 -5.37
N CYS A 75 -8.05 4.87 -5.85
CA CYS A 75 -7.52 3.55 -5.46
C CYS A 75 -7.12 3.48 -3.98
N GLY A 76 -6.76 4.61 -3.36
CA GLY A 76 -6.37 4.65 -1.95
C GLY A 76 -7.52 4.30 -0.99
N VAL A 77 -8.76 4.69 -1.32
CA VAL A 77 -9.92 4.49 -0.44
C VAL A 77 -10.22 3.01 -0.19
N PRO A 78 -10.44 2.17 -1.21
CA PRO A 78 -10.67 0.74 -0.99
C PRO A 78 -9.44 0.08 -0.34
N TYR A 79 -8.22 0.50 -0.68
CA TYR A 79 -7.01 0.01 -0.02
C TYR A 79 -7.06 0.22 1.49
N ILE A 80 -7.32 1.45 1.97
CA ILE A 80 -7.36 1.73 3.41
C ILE A 80 -8.50 1.00 4.10
N VAL A 81 -9.68 0.95 3.49
CA VAL A 81 -10.85 0.25 4.06
C VAL A 81 -10.54 -1.24 4.23
N ILE A 82 -10.03 -1.88 3.18
CA ILE A 82 -9.66 -3.30 3.20
C ILE A 82 -8.54 -3.53 4.21
N MET A 83 -7.52 -2.67 4.24
CA MET A 83 -6.39 -2.81 5.16
C MET A 83 -6.83 -2.73 6.62
N VAL A 84 -7.68 -1.76 6.98
CA VAL A 84 -8.21 -1.63 8.35
C VAL A 84 -9.02 -2.86 8.75
N LEU A 85 -9.89 -3.34 7.86
CA LEU A 85 -10.67 -4.57 8.09
C LEU A 85 -9.78 -5.81 8.22
N ALA A 86 -8.74 -5.90 7.38
CA ALA A 86 -7.79 -7.01 7.41
C ALA A 86 -7.01 -7.02 8.73
N VAL A 87 -6.47 -5.88 9.15
CA VAL A 87 -5.73 -5.75 10.42
C VAL A 87 -6.58 -6.20 11.60
N GLN A 88 -7.87 -5.83 11.63
CA GLN A 88 -8.80 -6.24 12.70
C GLN A 88 -9.05 -7.75 12.75
N ARG A 89 -8.89 -8.47 11.64
CA ARG A 89 -9.23 -9.90 11.54
C ARG A 89 -8.04 -10.84 11.55
N ILE A 90 -6.95 -10.44 10.89
CA ILE A 90 -5.78 -11.29 10.65
C ILE A 90 -4.49 -10.67 11.20
N GLY A 91 -4.58 -9.53 11.88
CA GLY A 91 -3.44 -8.81 12.43
C GLY A 91 -2.63 -8.05 11.37
N THR A 92 -1.78 -7.13 11.84
CA THR A 92 -1.03 -6.21 10.96
C THR A 92 -0.02 -6.94 10.07
N ALA A 93 0.72 -7.90 10.59
CA ALA A 93 1.77 -8.58 9.84
C ALA A 93 1.22 -9.37 8.64
N VAL A 94 0.19 -10.20 8.87
CA VAL A 94 -0.45 -10.98 7.80
C VAL A 94 -1.09 -10.05 6.77
N ALA A 95 -1.80 -9.01 7.23
CA ALA A 95 -2.44 -8.03 6.33
C ALA A 95 -1.43 -7.29 5.44
N THR A 96 -0.31 -6.81 6.01
CA THR A 96 0.73 -6.11 5.27
C THR A 96 1.36 -7.00 4.20
N VAL A 97 1.73 -8.24 4.53
CA VAL A 97 2.37 -9.13 3.56
C VAL A 97 1.39 -9.53 2.44
N ALA A 98 0.12 -9.76 2.77
CA ALA A 98 -0.91 -10.04 1.78
C ALA A 98 -1.11 -8.86 0.81
N VAL A 99 -1.12 -7.63 1.33
CA VAL A 99 -1.15 -6.40 0.52
C VAL A 99 0.06 -6.31 -0.40
N ILE A 100 1.27 -6.49 0.13
CA ILE A 100 2.50 -6.42 -0.68
C ILE A 100 2.48 -7.49 -1.78
N LEU A 101 1.93 -8.68 -1.51
CA LEU A 101 1.77 -9.73 -2.52
C LEU A 101 0.83 -9.30 -3.65
N GLY A 102 -0.32 -8.71 -3.32
CA GLY A 102 -1.26 -8.18 -4.31
C GLY A 102 -0.65 -7.02 -5.12
N GLN A 103 0.08 -6.11 -4.46
CA GLN A 103 0.80 -5.01 -5.11
C GLN A 103 1.86 -5.52 -6.07
N LEU A 104 2.65 -6.52 -5.67
CA LEU A 104 3.68 -7.13 -6.51
C LEU A 104 3.06 -7.82 -7.73
N ALA A 105 2.00 -8.60 -7.53
CA ALA A 105 1.30 -9.29 -8.62
C ALA A 105 0.73 -8.29 -9.64
N MET A 106 0.03 -7.25 -9.17
CA MET A 106 -0.52 -6.23 -10.07
C MET A 106 0.58 -5.42 -10.77
N SER A 107 1.66 -5.06 -10.06
CA SER A 107 2.83 -4.40 -10.66
C SER A 107 3.43 -5.22 -11.80
N MET A 108 3.54 -6.54 -11.64
CA MET A 108 4.04 -7.41 -12.70
C MET A 108 3.12 -7.47 -13.90
N LEU A 109 1.80 -7.45 -13.71
CA LEU A 109 0.84 -7.38 -14.81
C LEU A 109 0.95 -6.05 -15.56
N ILE A 110 1.00 -4.93 -14.82
CA ILE A 110 1.15 -3.59 -15.41
C ILE A 110 2.43 -3.52 -16.25
N ASP A 111 3.56 -3.96 -15.68
CA ASP A 111 4.84 -3.98 -16.36
C ASP A 111 4.85 -4.89 -17.58
N ASN A 112 4.35 -6.13 -17.46
CA ASN A 112 4.41 -7.10 -18.56
C ASN A 112 3.54 -6.68 -19.76
N PHE A 113 2.37 -6.08 -19.49
CA PHE A 113 1.45 -5.65 -20.54
C PHE A 113 1.62 -4.19 -20.96
N GLY A 114 2.51 -3.43 -20.32
CA GLY A 114 2.67 -1.99 -20.57
C GLY A 114 1.39 -1.19 -20.29
N TRP A 115 0.59 -1.62 -19.31
CA TRP A 115 -0.64 -0.90 -18.95
C TRP A 115 -0.32 0.50 -18.43
N LEU A 116 -1.30 1.41 -18.54
CA LEU A 116 -1.19 2.78 -18.01
C LEU A 116 -0.07 3.63 -18.66
N ASN A 117 0.29 3.34 -19.91
CA ASN A 117 1.41 3.96 -20.64
C ASN A 117 2.79 3.72 -19.99
N ASN A 118 2.96 2.61 -19.25
CA ASN A 118 4.28 2.17 -18.82
C ASN A 118 5.04 1.47 -19.95
N GLU A 119 6.38 1.54 -19.90
CA GLU A 119 7.22 0.71 -20.75
C GLU A 119 7.02 -0.77 -20.41
N ALA A 120 6.81 -1.60 -21.44
CA ALA A 120 6.63 -3.03 -21.25
C ALA A 120 7.93 -3.69 -20.81
N ILE A 121 7.94 -4.30 -19.63
CA ILE A 121 9.07 -5.06 -19.09
C ILE A 121 8.71 -6.55 -19.12
N PRO A 122 9.41 -7.38 -19.91
CA PRO A 122 9.09 -8.80 -20.04
C PRO A 122 9.11 -9.53 -18.70
N PHE A 123 8.15 -10.45 -18.53
CA PHE A 123 8.14 -11.32 -17.37
C PHE A 123 9.38 -12.23 -17.35
N SER A 124 10.17 -12.17 -16.27
CA SER A 124 11.40 -12.93 -16.10
C SER A 124 11.25 -14.01 -15.02
N VAL A 125 12.14 -15.01 -15.06
CA VAL A 125 12.21 -16.06 -14.01
C VAL A 125 12.48 -15.45 -12.63
N SER A 126 13.28 -14.38 -12.55
CA SER A 126 13.54 -13.68 -11.29
C SER A 126 12.30 -12.99 -10.73
N ARG A 127 11.44 -12.40 -11.58
CA ARG A 127 10.15 -11.83 -11.17
C ARG A 127 9.21 -12.90 -10.65
N PHE A 128 9.13 -14.06 -11.32
CA PHE A 128 8.39 -15.20 -10.80
C PHE A 128 8.90 -15.66 -9.42
N GLY A 129 10.23 -15.78 -9.27
CA GLY A 129 10.86 -16.11 -8.00
C GLY A 129 10.49 -15.16 -6.87
N ALA A 130 10.39 -13.85 -7.16
CA ALA A 130 9.97 -12.86 -6.16
C ALA A 130 8.52 -13.10 -5.66
N VAL A 131 7.59 -13.43 -6.56
CA VAL A 131 6.20 -13.78 -6.17
C VAL A 131 6.17 -15.04 -5.31
N VAL A 132 6.95 -16.06 -5.68
CA VAL A 132 7.04 -17.31 -4.91
C VAL A 132 7.60 -17.04 -3.52
N CYS A 133 8.71 -16.30 -3.40
CA CYS A 133 9.32 -15.95 -2.11
C CYS A 133 8.35 -15.20 -1.21
N LEU A 134 7.61 -14.23 -1.75
CA LEU A 134 6.64 -13.46 -0.98
C LEU A 134 5.41 -14.29 -0.58
N SER A 135 5.00 -15.24 -1.43
CA SER A 135 3.93 -16.19 -1.10
C SER A 135 4.34 -17.13 0.04
N ILE A 136 5.60 -17.59 0.05
CA ILE A 136 6.18 -18.37 1.14
C ILE A 136 6.23 -17.54 2.43
N ALA A 137 6.65 -16.28 2.35
CA ALA A 137 6.66 -15.36 3.50
C ALA A 137 5.25 -15.17 4.09
N LEU A 138 4.23 -14.98 3.23
CA LEU A 138 2.83 -14.90 3.66
C LEU A 138 2.39 -16.18 4.36
N PHE A 139 2.72 -17.34 3.81
CA PHE A 139 2.38 -18.63 4.40
C PHE A 139 2.98 -18.79 5.80
N PHE A 140 4.25 -18.45 6.00
CA PHE A 140 4.90 -18.56 7.30
C PHE A 140 4.31 -17.60 8.33
N ILE A 141 4.11 -16.33 7.97
CA ILE A 141 3.56 -15.32 8.88
C ILE A 141 2.10 -15.65 9.24
N TYR A 142 1.31 -16.14 8.29
CA TYR A 142 -0.05 -16.60 8.57
C TYR A 142 -0.04 -17.83 9.50
N SER A 143 0.80 -18.83 9.21
CA SER A 143 0.90 -20.05 10.00
C SER A 143 1.34 -19.78 11.44
N SER A 144 2.26 -18.83 11.66
CA SER A 144 2.70 -18.44 13.01
C SER A 144 1.65 -17.62 13.77
N SER A 145 0.66 -17.06 13.09
CA SER A 145 -0.38 -16.21 13.69
C SER A 145 -1.64 -17.00 14.11
N LYS A 146 -1.71 -18.31 13.80
CA LYS A 146 -2.81 -19.15 14.28
C LYS A 146 -2.70 -19.37 15.79
N PRO A 147 -3.82 -19.33 16.54
CA PRO A 147 -3.81 -19.74 17.94
C PRO A 147 -3.25 -21.16 18.05
N GLN A 148 -2.29 -21.38 18.94
CA GLN A 148 -1.89 -22.75 19.29
C GLN A 148 -3.11 -23.44 19.92
N PRO A 149 -3.39 -24.71 19.59
CA PRO A 149 -4.35 -25.49 20.35
C PRO A 149 -3.91 -25.46 21.82
N GLU A 150 -4.83 -25.16 22.74
CA GLU A 150 -4.57 -25.34 24.17
C GLU A 150 -4.14 -26.81 24.35
N GLU A 151 -2.89 -27.04 24.77
CA GLU A 151 -2.45 -28.35 25.23
C GLU A 151 -3.16 -28.60 26.56
N ASP A 152 -4.27 -29.37 26.50
CA ASP A 152 -4.95 -29.96 27.65
C ASP A 152 -4.12 -31.10 28.29
#